data_AF-A0A1G8FRZ2-F1
#
_entry.id   AF-A0A1G8FRZ2-F1
#
_cell.length_a   1.000
_cell.length_b   1.000
_cell.length_c   1.000
_cell.angle_alpha   90.00
_cell.angle_beta   90.00
_cell.angle_gamma   90.00
#
_symmetry.space_group_name_H-M   'P 1'
#
loop_
_entity.id
_entity.type
_entity.pdbx_description
1 polymer ?
#
loop_
_entity_poly.entity_id
_entity_poly.type
_entity_poly.pdbx_seq_one_letter_code
_entity_poly.pdbx_strand_id
1 'polypeptide(L)' 'MYGWIWRHLPGGAAAKAVAAVALAIMAGAVLWYVVFPWLEPQVPLDRVTVGS' A
#
# COMPACT_ATOMS: atom_id res chain seq x y z
N MET A 1 -31.47 -4.40 -18.40
CA MET A 1 -31.78 -4.77 -17.01
C MET A 1 -30.51 -5.14 -16.21
N TYR A 2 -29.58 -4.20 -16.04
CA TYR A 2 -28.53 -4.24 -15.00
C TYR A 2 -28.14 -2.82 -14.54
N GLY A 3 -28.35 -1.80 -15.39
CA GLY A 3 -27.98 -0.41 -15.09
C GLY A 3 -28.71 0.28 -13.92
N TRP A 4 -29.85 -0.24 -13.44
CA TRP A 4 -30.58 0.37 -12.32
C TRP A 4 -29.91 0.09 -10.96
N ILE A 5 -29.31 -1.11 -10.80
CA ILE A 5 -28.56 -1.51 -9.59
C ILE A 5 -27.26 -0.70 -9.43
N TRP A 6 -26.66 -0.28 -10.55
CA TRP A 6 -25.45 0.55 -10.56
C TRP A 6 -25.67 2.02 -10.21
N ARG A 7 -26.94 2.46 -10.15
CA ARG A 7 -27.30 3.88 -9.95
C ARG A 7 -27.83 4.19 -8.54
N HIS A 8 -27.92 3.18 -7.66
CA HIS A 8 -28.53 3.31 -6.33
C HIS A 8 -27.56 3.09 -5.16
N LEU A 9 -26.31 2.71 -5.40
CA LEU A 9 -25.27 2.70 -4.36
C LEU A 9 -24.43 3.97 -4.46
N PRO A 10 -24.27 4.77 -3.39
CA PRO A 10 -23.35 5.90 -3.37
C PRO A 10 -21.92 5.35 -3.44
N GLY A 11 -21.38 5.32 -4.66
CA GLY A 11 -20.12 4.69 -5.00
C GLY A 11 -20.31 3.34 -5.70
N GLY A 12 -20.38 3.34 -7.03
CA GLY A 12 -20.39 2.12 -7.87
C GLY A 12 -19.06 1.34 -7.81
N ALA A 13 -18.71 0.55 -8.83
CA ALA A 13 -17.39 -0.12 -8.88
C ALA A 13 -16.20 0.83 -8.64
N ALA A 14 -16.37 2.13 -8.90
CA ALA A 14 -15.43 3.16 -8.50
C ALA A 14 -15.12 3.17 -7.00
N ALA A 15 -16.11 3.01 -6.10
CA ALA A 15 -15.84 2.96 -4.65
C ALA A 15 -15.16 1.66 -4.22
N LYS A 16 -15.49 0.54 -4.85
CA LYS A 16 -14.75 -0.73 -4.63
C LYS A 16 -13.31 -0.64 -5.14
N ALA A 17 -13.11 -0.02 -6.31
CA ALA A 17 -11.80 0.25 -6.86
C ALA A 17 -11.00 1.22 -5.97
N VAL A 18 -11.63 2.30 -5.49
CA VAL A 18 -11.01 3.24 -4.53
C VAL A 18 -10.67 2.54 -3.23
N ALA A 19 -11.54 1.67 -2.69
CA ALA A 19 -11.24 0.90 -1.49
C ALA A 19 -10.07 -0.09 -1.71
N ALA A 20 -10.03 -0.77 -2.86
CA ALA A 20 -8.92 -1.66 -3.21
C ALA A 20 -7.60 -0.90 -3.39
N VAL A 21 -7.63 0.25 -4.07
CA VAL A 21 -6.47 1.15 -4.24
C VAL A 21 -6.04 1.71 -2.90
N ALA A 22 -6.97 2.14 -2.05
CA ALA A 22 -6.67 2.62 -0.70
C ALA A 22 -6.00 1.54 0.15
N LEU A 23 -6.48 0.29 0.10
CA LEU A 23 -5.84 -0.84 0.78
C LEU A 23 -4.43 -1.10 0.24
N ALA A 24 -4.23 -1.06 -1.08
CA ALA A 24 -2.90 -1.24 -1.67
C ALA A 24 -1.92 -0.15 -1.25
N ILE A 25 -2.35 1.12 -1.24
CA ILE A 25 -1.54 2.25 -0.77
C ILE A 25 -1.23 2.11 0.72
N MET A 26 -2.22 1.74 1.53
CA MET A 26 -2.03 1.54 2.97
C MET A 26 -0.99 0.44 3.24
N ALA A 27 -1.09 -0.70 2.53
CA ALA A 27 -0.13 -1.79 2.64
C ALA A 27 1.28 -1.36 2.22
N GLY A 28 1.40 -0.63 1.11
CA GLY A 28 2.69 -0.07 0.66
C GLY A 28 3.29 0.92 1.66
N ALA A 29 2.47 1.78 2.25
CA ALA A 29 2.90 2.73 3.28
C ALA A 29 3.36 2.01 4.55
N VAL A 30 2.65 0.96 5.01
CA VAL A 30 3.08 0.14 6.15
C VAL A 30 4.41 -0.54 5.85
N LEU A 31 4.59 -1.10 4.65
CA LEU A 31 5.87 -1.71 4.27
C LEU A 31 7.00 -0.67 4.32
N TRP A 32 6.78 0.52 3.77
CA TRP A 32 7.79 1.58 3.71
C TRP A 32 8.11 2.25 5.07
N TYR A 33 7.10 2.53 5.88
CA TYR A 33 7.28 3.30 7.14
C TYR A 33 7.37 2.43 8.39
N VAL A 34 7.02 1.14 8.32
CA VAL A 34 7.09 0.23 9.47
C VAL A 34 8.08 -0.89 9.22
N VAL A 35 7.99 -1.58 8.08
CA VAL A 35 8.83 -2.75 7.81
C VAL A 35 10.26 -2.34 7.50
N PHE A 36 10.50 -1.30 6.69
CA PHE A 36 11.87 -0.81 6.44
C PHE A 36 12.57 -0.33 7.72
N PRO A 37 11.95 0.52 8.58
CA PRO A 37 12.58 0.91 9.85
C PRO A 37 12.79 -0.26 10.82
N TRP A 38 11.96 -1.30 10.75
CA TRP A 38 12.16 -2.53 11.52
C TRP A 38 13.26 -3.43 10.95
N LEU A 39 13.52 -3.34 9.63
CA LEU A 39 14.61 -4.03 8.96
C LEU A 39 15.95 -3.30 9.10
N GLU A 40 15.95 -1.97 9.24
CA GLU A 40 17.16 -1.15 9.47
C GLU A 40 18.07 -1.70 10.60
N PRO A 41 17.56 -2.11 11.78
CA PRO A 41 18.41 -2.72 12.80
C PRO A 41 18.88 -4.16 12.49
N GLN A 42 18.31 -4.84 11.50
CA GLN A 42 18.61 -6.24 11.16
C GLN A 42 19.45 -6.39 9.89
N VAL A 43 19.38 -5.41 8.98
CA VAL A 43 20.13 -5.39 7.72
C VAL A 43 21.17 -4.27 7.84
N PRO A 44 22.46 -4.59 8.05
CA PRO A 44 23.52 -3.58 8.01
C PRO A 44 23.73 -3.11 6.57
N LEU A 45 22.84 -2.26 6.05
CA LEU A 45 22.93 -1.61 4.73
C LEU A 45 23.99 -0.49 4.72
N ASP A 46 24.34 -0.03 5.91
CA ASP A 46 25.23 1.05 6.28
C ASP A 46 26.69 0.60 6.44
N ARG A 47 26.99 -0.69 6.24
CA ARG A 47 28.39 -1.16 6.18
C ARG A 47 29.00 -0.77 4.82
N VAL A 48 29.33 0.50 4.69
CA VAL A 48 30.20 1.04 3.63
C VAL A 48 31.54 0.31 3.71
N THR A 49 31.78 -0.64 2.82
CA THR A 49 33.09 -1.25 2.60
C THR A 49 33.98 -0.26 1.85
N VAL A 50 34.37 0.83 2.51
CA VAL A 50 35.48 1.69 2.06
C VAL A 50 36.63 1.45 3.02
N GLY A 51 37.63 0.69 2.53
CA GLY A 51 38.93 0.57 3.17
C GLY A 51 39.28 -0.83 3.68
N SER A 52 39.85 -1.66 2.80
CA SER A 52 41.00 -2.52 3.10
C SER A 52 41.70 -2.92 1.81
#